data_AF-A0A0Q8RR84-F1
#
_entry.id   AF-A0A0Q8RR84-F1
#
_cell.length_a   1.000
_cell.length_b   1.000
_cell.length_c   1.000
_cell.angle_alpha   90.00
_cell.angle_beta   90.00
_cell.angle_gamma   90.00
#
_symmetry.space_group_name_H-M   'P 1'
#
loop_
_entity.id
_entity.type
_entity.pdbx_description
1 polymer ?
#
loop_
_entity_poly.entity_id
_entity_poly.type
_entity_poly.pdbx_seq_one_letter_code
_entity_poly.pdbx_strand_id
1 'polypeptide(L)'
;MKAFLFAGGAALLSILACSAPTAAADPLVLSDVNWVAEPAGGKKGAPRIRIQHKQSSSDQSFDGSRPYFAAAEAALGRKTSGPVSFTVTHDAGTLACTGTLTRTFEGKGECRFTSDPAFERALGERGLAPDRRSTLLAMLLVDATIELADGLTREGVRPKDADDLIAAAALEVRPEYIRDLKSEALVLTEIEDAIACKALGVDGAYVRGLAAAGYRKLSADEVVSMKAMGVTGAYAQAMNRAAGGISK
;
A
#
# COMPACT_ATOMS: atom_id res chain seq x y z
N MET A 1 79.82 -11.98 -38.48
CA MET A 1 78.56 -11.60 -39.15
C MET A 1 77.44 -12.45 -38.57
N LYS A 2 76.56 -11.81 -37.79
CA LYS A 2 75.38 -12.42 -37.14
C LYS A 2 74.16 -12.11 -38.01
N ALA A 3 73.32 -13.10 -38.29
CA ALA A 3 71.96 -12.87 -38.75
C ALA A 3 71.01 -13.80 -37.97
N PHE A 4 70.13 -13.16 -37.20
CA PHE A 4 69.04 -13.75 -36.43
C PHE A 4 67.82 -13.94 -37.34
N LEU A 5 67.02 -14.98 -37.09
CA LEU A 5 65.63 -15.06 -37.53
C LEU A 5 64.71 -15.29 -36.31
N PHE A 6 63.80 -14.33 -36.14
CA PHE A 6 62.73 -14.20 -35.13
C PHE A 6 61.59 -15.19 -35.42
N ALA A 7 61.05 -15.93 -34.44
CA ALA A 7 60.02 -15.55 -33.45
C ALA A 7 58.60 -15.37 -34.04
N GLY A 8 57.67 -16.20 -33.57
CA GLY A 8 56.22 -16.10 -33.83
C GLY A 8 55.44 -16.89 -32.77
N GLY A 9 55.37 -16.36 -31.55
CA GLY A 9 54.54 -16.90 -30.47
C GLY A 9 53.28 -16.04 -30.31
N ALA A 10 52.11 -16.61 -30.63
CA ALA A 10 50.82 -15.98 -30.38
C ALA A 10 50.44 -16.20 -28.91
N ALA A 11 50.38 -15.11 -28.13
CA ALA A 11 49.84 -15.13 -26.78
C ALA A 11 48.32 -14.87 -26.83
N LEU A 12 47.53 -15.89 -26.46
CA LEU A 12 46.09 -15.78 -26.22
C LEU A 12 45.85 -15.03 -24.90
N LEU A 13 45.29 -13.82 -24.98
CA LEU A 13 44.81 -13.05 -23.84
C LEU A 13 43.42 -13.54 -23.43
N SER A 14 43.36 -14.33 -22.36
CA SER A 14 42.10 -14.69 -21.70
C SER A 14 41.57 -13.49 -20.90
N ILE A 15 40.49 -12.88 -21.38
CA ILE A 15 39.79 -11.82 -20.65
C ILE A 15 38.97 -12.47 -19.54
N LEU A 16 39.46 -12.43 -18.29
CA LEU A 16 38.62 -12.68 -17.12
C LEU A 16 37.68 -11.48 -16.95
N ALA A 17 36.41 -11.66 -17.30
CA ALA A 17 35.36 -10.74 -16.89
C ALA A 17 35.07 -10.98 -15.39
N CYS A 18 35.65 -10.15 -14.52
CA CYS A 18 35.21 -10.03 -13.13
C CYS A 18 33.81 -9.42 -13.12
N SER A 19 32.76 -10.25 -13.04
CA SER A 19 31.45 -9.81 -12.60
C SER A 19 31.56 -9.41 -11.13
N ALA A 20 31.75 -8.13 -10.85
CA ALA A 20 31.61 -7.63 -9.49
C ALA A 20 30.18 -7.95 -9.01
N PRO A 21 29.99 -8.50 -7.79
CA PRO A 21 28.67 -8.57 -7.22
C PRO A 21 28.14 -7.13 -7.13
N THR A 22 26.98 -6.86 -7.74
CA THR A 22 26.25 -5.61 -7.48
C THR A 22 26.13 -5.48 -5.97
N ALA A 23 26.85 -4.54 -5.37
CA ALA A 23 26.73 -4.26 -3.95
C ALA A 23 25.25 -3.95 -3.70
N ALA A 24 24.57 -4.84 -2.97
CA ALA A 24 23.21 -4.58 -2.54
C ALA A 24 23.23 -3.26 -1.77
N ALA A 25 22.32 -2.34 -2.09
CA ALA A 25 22.23 -1.08 -1.37
C ALA A 25 22.03 -1.36 0.12
N ASP A 26 22.70 -0.59 0.98
CA ASP A 26 22.56 -0.76 2.42
C ASP A 26 21.09 -0.58 2.84
N PRO A 27 20.52 -1.55 3.59
CA PRO A 27 19.15 -1.45 4.03
C PRO A 27 19.00 -0.28 5.00
N LEU A 28 17.91 0.47 4.87
CA LEU A 28 17.54 1.46 5.86
C LEU A 28 17.21 0.76 7.17
N VAL A 29 17.70 1.32 8.28
CA VAL A 29 17.37 0.86 9.62
C VAL A 29 16.72 2.00 10.41
N LEU A 30 15.57 1.73 11.01
CA LEU A 30 14.91 2.65 11.95
C LEU A 30 14.77 1.96 13.31
N SER A 31 15.24 2.61 14.38
CA SER A 31 15.20 2.11 15.76
C SER A 31 14.19 2.82 16.65
N ASP A 32 13.74 4.02 16.28
CA ASP A 32 12.84 4.84 17.10
C ASP A 32 11.36 4.45 16.88
N VAL A 33 11.10 3.17 16.69
CA VAL A 33 9.75 2.62 16.44
C VAL A 33 9.26 1.99 17.72
N ASN A 34 8.12 2.44 18.22
CA ASN A 34 7.50 1.94 19.45
C ASN A 34 6.20 1.22 19.12
N TRP A 35 5.80 0.30 19.98
CA TRP A 35 4.50 -0.34 19.88
C TRP A 35 3.77 -0.36 21.21
N VAL A 36 2.44 -0.28 21.14
CA VAL A 36 1.52 -0.47 22.25
C VAL A 36 0.43 -1.43 21.81
N ALA A 37 0.23 -2.52 22.53
CA ALA A 37 -0.88 -3.44 22.31
C ALA A 37 -2.05 -3.05 23.20
N GLU A 38 -3.24 -3.03 22.62
CA GLU A 38 -4.48 -2.78 23.33
C GLU A 38 -5.48 -3.92 23.10
N PRO A 39 -6.19 -4.38 24.14
CA PRO A 39 -7.17 -5.44 24.02
C PRO A 39 -8.39 -4.97 23.25
N ALA A 40 -9.20 -5.93 22.82
CA ALA A 40 -10.47 -5.68 22.16
C ALA A 40 -11.37 -4.72 22.97
N GLY A 41 -11.83 -3.65 22.33
CA GLY A 41 -12.83 -2.74 22.87
C GLY A 41 -14.25 -3.30 22.66
N GLY A 42 -14.98 -3.58 23.75
CA GLY A 42 -16.37 -4.04 23.68
C GLY A 42 -16.56 -5.45 23.10
N LYS A 43 -17.82 -5.84 22.81
CA LYS A 43 -18.17 -7.23 22.42
C LYS A 43 -17.80 -7.62 20.98
N LYS A 44 -17.55 -6.64 20.10
CA LYS A 44 -17.28 -6.86 18.67
C LYS A 44 -15.91 -6.32 18.21
N GLY A 45 -15.14 -5.72 19.12
CA GLY A 45 -13.83 -5.19 18.78
C GLY A 45 -12.82 -6.32 18.61
N ALA A 46 -11.90 -6.15 17.67
CA ALA A 46 -10.66 -6.92 17.64
C ALA A 46 -9.61 -6.25 18.53
N PRO A 47 -8.67 -7.00 19.13
CA PRO A 47 -7.50 -6.40 19.74
C PRO A 47 -6.66 -5.70 18.67
N ARG A 48 -5.82 -4.75 19.08
CA ARG A 48 -5.02 -3.93 18.16
C ARG A 48 -3.60 -3.73 18.66
N ILE A 49 -2.70 -3.44 17.73
CA ILE A 49 -1.36 -2.94 18.02
C ILE A 49 -1.19 -1.57 17.36
N ARG A 50 -0.82 -0.58 18.15
CA ARG A 50 -0.42 0.74 17.68
C ARG A 50 1.09 0.76 17.46
N ILE A 51 1.54 1.04 16.25
CA ILE A 51 2.95 1.29 15.91
C ILE A 51 3.17 2.80 15.82
N GLN A 52 4.23 3.31 16.43
CA GLN A 52 4.55 4.74 16.49
C GLN A 52 5.99 4.97 16.03
N HIS A 53 6.21 5.99 15.21
CA HIS A 53 7.55 6.43 14.82
C HIS A 53 7.53 7.95 14.69
N LYS A 54 8.33 8.63 15.52
CA LYS A 54 8.31 10.09 15.67
C LYS A 54 6.89 10.61 15.96
N GLN A 55 6.36 11.54 15.15
CA GLN A 55 5.01 12.09 15.32
C GLN A 55 3.91 11.24 14.65
N SER A 56 4.25 10.15 13.98
CA SER A 56 3.28 9.31 13.25
C SER A 56 2.91 8.07 14.06
N SER A 57 1.65 7.65 13.94
CA SER A 57 1.16 6.41 14.52
C SER A 57 0.21 5.68 13.57
N SER A 58 0.26 4.35 13.55
CA SER A 58 -0.68 3.49 12.82
C SER A 58 -1.27 2.46 13.77
N ASP A 59 -2.59 2.27 13.71
CA ASP A 59 -3.29 1.23 14.45
C ASP A 59 -3.55 0.04 13.54
N GLN A 60 -3.08 -1.14 13.93
CA GLN A 60 -3.30 -2.39 13.22
C GLN A 60 -4.27 -3.25 14.02
N SER A 61 -5.43 -3.51 13.43
CA SER A 61 -6.44 -4.41 13.99
C SER A 61 -6.04 -5.87 13.77
N PHE A 62 -6.24 -6.73 14.76
CA PHE A 62 -6.08 -8.18 14.64
C PHE A 62 -7.44 -8.83 14.29
N ASP A 63 -7.97 -8.47 13.12
CA ASP A 63 -9.24 -8.98 12.57
C ASP A 63 -9.04 -9.84 11.32
N GLY A 64 -7.80 -10.18 10.98
CA GLY A 64 -7.43 -10.96 9.80
C GLY A 64 -7.27 -10.16 8.51
N SER A 65 -7.56 -8.85 8.50
CA SER A 65 -7.37 -7.99 7.31
C SER A 65 -5.91 -7.88 6.87
N ARG A 66 -4.96 -8.08 7.79
CA ARG A 66 -3.52 -7.97 7.56
C ARG A 66 -2.80 -9.25 8.00
N PRO A 67 -2.78 -10.31 7.17
CA PRO A 67 -2.27 -11.63 7.57
C PRO A 67 -0.79 -11.62 7.95
N TYR A 68 0.00 -10.68 7.42
CA TYR A 68 1.42 -10.52 7.77
C TYR A 68 1.66 -10.08 9.23
N PHE A 69 0.60 -9.65 9.96
CA PHE A 69 0.64 -9.41 11.41
C PHE A 69 0.31 -10.63 12.27
N ALA A 70 0.02 -11.80 11.69
CA ALA A 70 -0.40 -13.00 12.46
C ALA A 70 0.61 -13.43 13.53
N ALA A 71 1.92 -13.28 13.28
CA ALA A 71 2.94 -13.57 14.28
C ALA A 71 2.88 -12.62 15.48
N ALA A 72 2.59 -11.34 15.25
CA ALA A 72 2.37 -10.36 16.30
C ALA A 72 1.10 -10.69 17.10
N GLU A 73 0.00 -11.01 16.41
CA GLU A 73 -1.25 -11.42 17.06
C GLU A 73 -1.04 -12.64 17.97
N ALA A 74 -0.37 -13.68 17.47
CA ALA A 74 -0.08 -14.89 18.25
C ALA A 74 0.81 -14.59 19.47
N ALA A 75 1.83 -13.75 19.32
CA ALA A 75 2.74 -13.39 20.40
C ALA A 75 2.06 -12.56 21.49
N LEU A 76 1.20 -11.61 21.09
CA LEU A 76 0.47 -10.71 22.00
C LEU A 76 -0.78 -11.37 22.60
N GLY A 77 -1.35 -12.36 21.92
CA GLY A 77 -2.54 -13.12 22.32
C GLY A 77 -2.27 -14.22 23.36
N ARG A 78 -1.02 -14.42 23.79
CA ARG A 78 -0.69 -15.42 24.81
C ARG A 78 -1.31 -15.09 26.18
N LYS A 79 -1.53 -16.13 26.99
CA LYS A 79 -2.11 -15.99 28.35
C LYS A 79 -1.10 -15.53 29.40
N THR A 80 0.19 -15.61 29.11
CA THR A 80 1.28 -15.30 30.05
C THR A 80 1.77 -13.87 29.87
N SER A 81 1.89 -13.15 30.98
CA SER A 81 2.60 -11.86 31.03
C SER A 81 4.12 -12.06 30.96
N GLY A 82 4.87 -10.97 30.73
CA GLY A 82 6.33 -10.97 30.70
C GLY A 82 6.93 -10.63 29.32
N PRO A 83 8.21 -10.94 29.09
CA PRO A 83 8.94 -10.57 27.87
C PRO A 83 8.32 -11.18 26.61
N VAL A 84 8.19 -10.41 25.55
CA VAL A 84 7.65 -10.86 24.26
C VAL A 84 8.55 -10.38 23.13
N SER A 85 8.66 -11.20 22.09
CA SER A 85 9.24 -10.82 20.81
C SER A 85 8.39 -11.37 19.69
N PHE A 86 8.35 -10.65 18.57
CA PHE A 86 7.70 -11.06 17.35
C PHE A 86 8.32 -10.32 16.16
N THR A 87 8.14 -10.88 14.98
CA THR A 87 8.62 -10.28 13.73
C THR A 87 7.47 -10.18 12.76
N VAL A 88 7.33 -9.02 12.13
CA VAL A 88 6.42 -8.79 11.00
C VAL A 88 7.28 -8.69 9.74
N THR A 89 7.02 -9.58 8.79
CA THR A 89 7.70 -9.60 7.49
C THR A 89 6.73 -9.13 6.42
N HIS A 90 7.17 -8.18 5.61
CA HIS A 90 6.41 -7.57 4.53
C HIS A 90 7.38 -7.22 3.40
N ASP A 91 6.90 -7.02 2.17
CA ASP A 91 7.74 -6.68 1.01
C ASP A 91 8.63 -5.46 1.29
N ALA A 92 8.06 -4.41 1.91
CA ALA A 92 8.80 -3.20 2.27
C ALA A 92 9.94 -3.41 3.29
N GLY A 93 9.94 -4.53 4.04
CA GLY A 93 10.96 -4.83 5.01
C GLY A 93 10.49 -5.65 6.20
N THR A 94 11.38 -5.78 7.19
CA THR A 94 11.14 -6.53 8.42
C THR A 94 11.03 -5.59 9.61
N LEU A 95 9.96 -5.73 10.39
CA LEU A 95 9.75 -5.05 11.66
C LEU A 95 9.93 -6.06 12.80
N ALA A 96 11.10 -6.05 13.44
CA ALA A 96 11.44 -6.93 14.55
C ALA A 96 11.15 -6.23 15.87
N CYS A 97 10.25 -6.76 16.69
CA CYS A 97 9.75 -6.11 17.89
C CYS A 97 10.08 -6.91 19.15
N THR A 98 10.33 -6.19 20.24
CA THR A 98 10.50 -6.73 21.59
C THR A 98 9.74 -5.87 22.58
N GLY A 99 9.40 -6.42 23.74
CA GLY A 99 8.81 -5.66 24.83
C GLY A 99 8.27 -6.55 25.93
N THR A 100 7.24 -6.05 26.63
CA THR A 100 6.66 -6.74 27.78
C THR A 100 5.14 -6.68 27.73
N LEU A 101 4.50 -7.83 27.96
CA LEU A 101 3.06 -7.94 28.16
C LEU A 101 2.71 -7.86 29.66
N THR A 102 1.70 -7.06 30.00
CA THR A 102 1.07 -7.05 31.32
C THR A 102 -0.06 -8.08 31.40
N ARG A 103 -0.78 -8.29 30.29
CA ARG A 103 -1.79 -9.34 30.08
C ARG A 103 -1.98 -9.60 28.58
N THR A 104 -2.86 -10.53 28.25
CA THR A 104 -3.24 -10.82 26.85
C THR A 104 -3.67 -9.55 26.12
N PHE A 105 -3.02 -9.27 24.99
CA PHE A 105 -3.18 -8.07 24.17
C PHE A 105 -2.98 -6.74 24.91
N GLU A 106 -2.24 -6.70 26.01
CA GLU A 106 -1.86 -5.45 26.67
C GLU A 106 -0.37 -5.47 26.99
N GLY A 107 0.34 -4.48 26.46
CA GLY A 107 1.78 -4.37 26.61
C GLY A 107 2.36 -3.27 25.74
N LYS A 108 3.68 -3.11 25.83
CA LYS A 108 4.41 -2.14 25.03
C LYS A 108 5.85 -2.56 24.81
N GLY A 109 6.49 -1.93 23.84
CA GLY A 109 7.90 -2.10 23.60
C GLY A 109 8.38 -1.33 22.37
N GLU A 110 9.47 -1.82 21.80
CA GLU A 110 10.20 -1.17 20.71
C GLU A 110 10.35 -2.14 19.56
N CYS A 111 10.50 -1.59 18.36
CA CYS A 111 10.77 -2.31 17.14
C CYS A 111 11.96 -1.72 16.41
N ARG A 112 12.67 -2.58 15.69
CA ARG A 112 13.64 -2.22 14.68
C ARG A 112 13.07 -2.53 13.31
N PHE A 113 12.88 -1.51 12.49
CA PHE A 113 12.54 -1.69 11.07
C PHE A 113 13.81 -1.77 10.23
N THR A 114 13.85 -2.73 9.31
CA THR A 114 14.91 -2.89 8.30
C THR A 114 14.25 -2.98 6.94
N SER A 115 14.56 -2.06 6.02
CA SER A 115 13.98 -2.10 4.68
C SER A 115 14.52 -3.27 3.85
N ASP A 116 13.74 -3.68 2.85
CA ASP A 116 14.20 -4.61 1.82
C ASP A 116 14.73 -3.85 0.59
N PRO A 117 16.03 -3.94 0.26
CA PRO A 117 16.59 -3.30 -0.93
C PRO A 117 15.97 -3.76 -2.26
N ALA A 118 15.43 -4.99 -2.33
CA ALA A 118 14.78 -5.48 -3.53
C ALA A 118 13.44 -4.76 -3.79
N PHE A 119 12.68 -4.48 -2.73
CA PHE A 119 11.46 -3.68 -2.79
C PHE A 119 11.75 -2.23 -3.17
N GLU A 120 12.78 -1.62 -2.57
CA GLU A 120 13.20 -0.26 -2.93
C GLU A 120 13.58 -0.14 -4.41
N ARG A 121 14.33 -1.12 -4.93
CA ARG A 121 14.65 -1.19 -6.36
C ARG A 121 13.40 -1.34 -7.22
N ALA A 122 12.47 -2.22 -6.84
CA ALA A 122 11.23 -2.44 -7.57
C ALA A 122 10.33 -1.18 -7.61
N LEU A 123 10.32 -0.38 -6.53
CA LEU A 123 9.69 0.93 -6.52
C LEU A 123 10.39 1.89 -7.48
N GLY A 124 11.72 1.95 -7.45
CA GLY A 124 12.52 2.79 -8.34
C GLY A 124 12.30 2.50 -9.82
N GLU A 125 12.23 1.22 -10.20
CA GLU A 125 11.90 0.77 -11.57
C GLU A 125 10.51 1.23 -12.04
N ARG A 126 9.60 1.48 -11.09
CA ARG A 126 8.26 2.00 -11.34
C ARG A 126 8.17 3.51 -11.23
N GLY A 127 9.25 4.21 -10.90
CA GLY A 127 9.21 5.64 -10.60
C GLY A 127 8.46 5.99 -9.31
N LEU A 128 8.36 5.04 -8.38
CA LEU A 128 7.65 5.15 -7.09
C LEU A 128 8.61 5.17 -5.90
N ALA A 129 9.88 5.48 -6.12
CA ALA A 129 10.84 5.63 -5.03
C ALA A 129 10.39 6.80 -4.14
N PRO A 130 10.27 6.62 -2.81
CA PRO A 130 9.82 7.69 -1.93
C PRO A 130 10.89 8.76 -1.75
N ASP A 131 10.47 10.02 -1.62
CA ASP A 131 11.35 11.16 -1.34
C ASP A 131 12.19 10.96 -0.07
N ARG A 132 11.61 10.29 0.93
CA ARG A 132 12.27 9.91 2.18
C ARG A 132 12.22 8.40 2.35
N ARG A 133 13.38 7.75 2.46
CA ARG A 133 13.42 6.28 2.71
C ARG A 133 12.67 5.86 3.97
N SER A 134 12.52 6.73 4.98
CA SER A 134 11.71 6.44 6.18
C SER A 134 10.23 6.14 5.88
N THR A 135 9.73 6.54 4.71
CA THR A 135 8.38 6.24 4.21
C THR A 135 8.15 4.73 3.99
N LEU A 136 9.21 3.93 3.83
CA LEU A 136 9.09 2.47 3.69
C LEU A 136 8.43 1.80 4.90
N LEU A 137 8.61 2.36 6.10
CA LEU A 137 7.87 1.90 7.28
C LEU A 137 6.36 2.16 7.12
N ALA A 138 5.97 3.33 6.61
CA ALA A 138 4.56 3.63 6.36
C ALA A 138 3.96 2.64 5.34
N MET A 139 4.70 2.31 4.29
CA MET A 139 4.27 1.32 3.30
C MET A 139 4.00 -0.07 3.91
N LEU A 140 4.84 -0.55 4.83
CA LEU A 140 4.58 -1.78 5.60
C LEU A 140 3.29 -1.67 6.42
N LEU A 141 3.10 -0.54 7.10
CA LEU A 141 1.96 -0.34 8.00
C LEU A 141 0.63 -0.29 7.25
N VAL A 142 0.61 0.26 6.03
CA VAL A 142 -0.61 0.34 5.22
C VAL A 142 -0.76 -0.78 4.19
N ASP A 143 0.21 -1.70 4.04
CA ASP A 143 0.23 -2.78 3.02
C ASP A 143 0.33 -2.21 1.58
N ALA A 144 1.18 -1.19 1.41
CA ALA A 144 1.54 -0.68 0.09
C ALA A 144 2.61 -1.57 -0.53
N THR A 145 2.19 -2.39 -1.49
CA THR A 145 3.03 -3.42 -2.13
C THR A 145 3.30 -3.11 -3.61
N ILE A 146 4.29 -3.79 -4.18
CA ILE A 146 4.52 -3.78 -5.63
C ILE A 146 3.33 -4.40 -6.38
N GLU A 147 2.72 -5.45 -5.81
CA GLU A 147 1.52 -6.08 -6.37
C GLU A 147 0.36 -5.08 -6.50
N LEU A 148 0.15 -4.24 -5.47
CA LEU A 148 -0.87 -3.19 -5.52
C LEU A 148 -0.57 -2.18 -6.63
N ALA A 149 0.67 -1.68 -6.72
CA ALA A 149 1.08 -0.73 -7.74
C ALA A 149 0.87 -1.27 -9.16
N ASP A 150 1.28 -2.51 -9.41
CA ASP A 150 1.11 -3.18 -10.70
C ASP A 150 -0.37 -3.45 -11.01
N GLY A 151 -1.15 -3.81 -9.98
CA GLY A 151 -2.58 -3.98 -10.09
C GLY A 151 -3.32 -2.73 -10.51
N LEU A 152 -3.06 -1.61 -9.84
CA LEU A 152 -3.68 -0.31 -10.16
C LEU A 152 -3.27 0.18 -11.56
N THR A 153 -1.99 0.00 -11.92
CA THR A 153 -1.49 0.31 -13.26
C THR A 153 -2.21 -0.50 -14.34
N ARG A 154 -2.42 -1.81 -14.13
CA ARG A 154 -3.18 -2.67 -15.06
C ARG A 154 -4.64 -2.24 -15.22
N GLU A 155 -5.24 -1.68 -14.17
CA GLU A 155 -6.62 -1.19 -14.25
C GLU A 155 -6.75 0.18 -14.92
N GLY A 156 -5.62 0.86 -15.19
CA GLY A 156 -5.55 2.14 -15.88
C GLY A 156 -5.41 3.36 -14.97
N VAL A 157 -5.19 3.16 -13.66
CA VAL A 157 -5.04 4.23 -12.64
C VAL A 157 -3.68 4.11 -11.97
N ARG A 158 -2.62 4.37 -12.73
CA ARG A 158 -1.24 4.21 -12.25
C ARG A 158 -0.92 5.22 -11.13
N PRO A 159 -0.39 4.80 -9.97
CA PRO A 159 0.19 5.71 -8.98
C PRO A 159 1.31 6.57 -9.58
N LYS A 160 1.32 7.87 -9.31
CA LYS A 160 2.35 8.78 -9.84
C LYS A 160 3.59 8.78 -8.97
N ASP A 161 3.40 8.62 -7.67
CA ASP A 161 4.47 8.60 -6.68
C ASP A 161 4.17 7.62 -5.52
N ALA A 162 5.06 7.62 -4.53
CA ALA A 162 4.95 6.80 -3.33
C ALA A 162 3.75 7.18 -2.44
N ASP A 163 3.38 8.46 -2.42
CA ASP A 163 2.31 8.97 -1.54
C ASP A 163 0.94 8.54 -2.08
N ASP A 164 0.76 8.53 -3.41
CA ASP A 164 -0.41 7.93 -4.06
C ASP A 164 -0.58 6.46 -3.69
N LEU A 165 0.49 5.68 -3.78
CA LEU A 165 0.44 4.25 -3.46
C LEU A 165 0.07 4.00 -1.99
N ILE A 166 0.61 4.82 -1.08
CA ILE A 166 0.28 4.77 0.35
C ILE A 166 -1.17 5.14 0.58
N ALA A 167 -1.67 6.21 -0.04
CA ALA A 167 -3.05 6.66 0.10
C ALA A 167 -4.03 5.61 -0.45
N ALA A 168 -3.72 5.02 -1.61
CA ALA A 168 -4.49 3.92 -2.19
C ALA A 168 -4.53 2.70 -1.26
N ALA A 169 -3.39 2.28 -0.71
CA ALA A 169 -3.32 1.16 0.23
C ALA A 169 -4.11 1.44 1.52
N ALA A 170 -3.94 2.63 2.09
CA ALA A 170 -4.59 3.04 3.34
C ALA A 170 -6.12 3.09 3.23
N LEU A 171 -6.66 3.48 2.06
CA LEU A 171 -8.09 3.50 1.78
C LEU A 171 -8.61 2.21 1.13
N GLU A 172 -7.77 1.19 0.95
CA GLU A 172 -8.15 -0.06 0.27
C GLU A 172 -8.72 0.18 -1.14
N VAL A 173 -8.08 1.09 -1.88
CA VAL A 173 -8.26 1.25 -3.33
C VAL A 173 -7.50 0.11 -3.99
N ARG A 174 -8.19 -1.01 -4.20
CA ARG A 174 -7.64 -2.23 -4.82
C ARG A 174 -8.07 -2.34 -6.30
N PRO A 175 -7.40 -3.15 -7.13
CA PRO A 175 -7.79 -3.36 -8.53
C PRO A 175 -9.26 -3.78 -8.70
N GLU A 176 -9.79 -4.56 -7.76
CA GLU A 176 -11.20 -5.01 -7.72
C GLU A 176 -12.16 -3.82 -7.60
N TYR A 177 -11.79 -2.84 -6.78
CA TYR A 177 -12.57 -1.63 -6.58
C TYR A 177 -12.58 -0.76 -7.85
N ILE A 178 -11.44 -0.61 -8.53
CA ILE A 178 -11.37 0.10 -9.80
C ILE A 178 -12.26 -0.58 -10.86
N ARG A 179 -12.24 -1.92 -10.93
CA ARG A 179 -13.14 -2.68 -11.83
C ARG A 179 -14.61 -2.46 -11.49
N ASP A 180 -14.98 -2.42 -10.22
CA ASP A 180 -16.37 -2.20 -9.80
C ASP A 180 -16.87 -0.79 -10.15
N LEU A 181 -15.97 0.21 -10.20
CA LEU A 181 -16.28 1.57 -10.62
C LEU A 181 -16.39 1.75 -12.14
N LYS A 182 -15.85 0.84 -12.95
CA LYS A 182 -15.95 0.92 -14.42
C LYS A 182 -17.43 0.92 -14.84
N SER A 183 -17.87 2.04 -15.39
CA SER A 183 -19.27 2.30 -15.74
C SER A 183 -19.34 3.32 -16.87
N GLU A 184 -20.41 3.29 -17.67
CA GLU A 184 -20.67 4.36 -18.65
C GLU A 184 -20.90 5.73 -18.00
N ALA A 185 -21.23 5.76 -16.69
CA ALA A 185 -21.49 6.98 -15.95
C ALA A 185 -20.22 7.73 -15.53
N LEU A 186 -19.08 7.06 -15.35
CA LEU A 186 -17.87 7.63 -14.73
C LEU A 186 -16.66 7.42 -15.64
N VAL A 187 -15.91 8.49 -15.89
CA VAL A 187 -14.55 8.44 -16.43
C VAL A 187 -13.57 8.45 -15.26
N LEU A 188 -12.80 7.37 -15.12
CA LEU A 188 -11.80 7.21 -14.07
C LEU A 188 -10.45 6.85 -14.69
N THR A 189 -9.50 7.78 -14.66
CA THR A 189 -8.16 7.61 -15.26
C THR A 189 -7.02 7.92 -14.30
N GLU A 190 -7.26 8.71 -13.27
CA GLU A 190 -6.25 9.08 -12.28
C GLU A 190 -6.45 8.29 -10.98
N ILE A 191 -5.37 7.99 -10.27
CA ILE A 191 -5.46 7.25 -9.00
C ILE A 191 -6.06 8.14 -7.90
N GLU A 192 -5.76 9.44 -7.93
CA GLU A 192 -6.23 10.42 -6.95
C GLU A 192 -7.75 10.55 -6.99
N ASP A 193 -8.33 10.44 -8.18
CA ASP A 193 -9.77 10.38 -8.40
C ASP A 193 -10.39 9.14 -7.75
N ALA A 194 -9.73 7.98 -7.86
CA ALA A 194 -10.20 6.73 -7.25
C ALA A 194 -10.11 6.79 -5.72
N ILE A 195 -9.04 7.39 -5.20
CA ILE A 195 -8.84 7.70 -3.78
C ILE A 195 -9.96 8.62 -3.28
N ALA A 196 -10.25 9.71 -3.99
CA ALA A 196 -11.32 10.64 -3.65
C ALA A 196 -12.70 9.96 -3.66
N CYS A 197 -12.98 9.15 -4.68
CA CYS A 197 -14.19 8.33 -4.73
C CYS A 197 -14.31 7.42 -3.50
N LYS A 198 -13.23 6.72 -3.14
CA LYS A 198 -13.22 5.77 -2.02
C LYS A 198 -13.44 6.48 -0.69
N ALA A 199 -12.79 7.64 -0.50
CA ALA A 199 -12.93 8.47 0.69
C ALA A 199 -14.38 8.95 0.92
N LEU A 200 -15.14 9.20 -0.15
CA LEU A 200 -16.55 9.62 -0.09
C LEU A 200 -17.54 8.45 -0.13
N GLY A 201 -17.05 7.20 -0.10
CA GLY A 201 -17.90 6.01 -0.15
C GLY A 201 -18.66 5.87 -1.47
N VAL A 202 -18.05 6.32 -2.58
CA VAL A 202 -18.49 5.97 -3.93
C VAL A 202 -18.14 4.50 -4.17
N ASP A 203 -19.11 3.71 -4.62
CA ASP A 203 -18.95 2.30 -4.94
C ASP A 203 -19.58 1.98 -6.31
N GLY A 204 -19.39 0.75 -6.79
CA GLY A 204 -19.95 0.33 -8.07
C GLY A 204 -21.47 0.43 -8.12
N ALA A 205 -22.15 0.17 -7.00
CA ALA A 205 -23.62 0.26 -6.93
C ALA A 205 -24.08 1.70 -7.16
N TYR A 206 -23.39 2.67 -6.59
CA TYR A 206 -23.63 4.09 -6.77
C TYR A 206 -23.47 4.51 -8.23
N VAL A 207 -22.33 4.22 -8.86
CA VAL A 207 -22.06 4.64 -10.25
C VAL A 207 -22.95 3.92 -11.26
N ARG A 208 -23.36 2.67 -11.00
CA ARG A 208 -24.39 1.98 -11.81
C ARG A 208 -25.77 2.62 -11.62
N GLY A 209 -26.09 3.09 -10.42
CA GLY A 209 -27.31 3.85 -10.16
C GLY A 209 -27.35 5.16 -10.96
N LEU A 210 -26.23 5.88 -11.05
CA LEU A 210 -26.12 7.08 -11.90
C LEU A 210 -26.26 6.73 -13.39
N ALA A 211 -25.65 5.63 -13.84
CA ALA A 211 -25.81 5.15 -15.22
C ALA A 211 -27.28 4.84 -15.54
N ALA A 212 -28.00 4.17 -14.63
CA ALA A 212 -29.42 3.86 -14.77
C ALA A 212 -30.32 5.11 -14.75
N ALA A 213 -29.85 6.19 -14.11
CA ALA A 213 -30.49 7.50 -14.15
C ALA A 213 -30.22 8.27 -15.46
N GLY A 214 -29.37 7.76 -16.34
CA GLY A 214 -29.07 8.35 -17.64
C GLY A 214 -27.79 9.21 -17.68
N TYR A 215 -27.05 9.31 -16.58
CA TYR A 215 -25.77 10.03 -16.57
C TYR A 215 -24.71 9.24 -17.34
N ARG A 216 -23.84 9.96 -18.06
CA ARG A 216 -22.78 9.42 -18.89
C ARG A 216 -21.54 10.28 -18.79
N LYS A 217 -20.38 9.64 -18.74
CA LYS A 217 -19.06 10.27 -18.81
C LYS A 217 -18.85 11.42 -17.81
N LEU A 218 -19.39 11.29 -16.60
CA LEU A 218 -19.08 12.22 -15.51
C LEU A 218 -17.60 12.12 -15.16
N SER A 219 -16.99 13.24 -14.81
CA SER A 219 -15.68 13.21 -14.15
C SER A 219 -15.80 12.64 -12.75
N ALA A 220 -14.68 12.19 -12.18
CA ALA A 220 -14.64 11.76 -10.79
C ALA A 220 -15.05 12.88 -9.84
N ASP A 221 -14.61 14.11 -10.08
CA ASP A 221 -14.99 15.30 -9.29
C ASP A 221 -16.51 15.54 -9.27
N GLU A 222 -17.19 15.35 -10.41
CA GLU A 222 -18.64 15.46 -10.47
C GLU A 222 -19.33 14.37 -9.64
N VAL A 223 -18.87 13.12 -9.75
CA VAL A 223 -19.41 11.99 -8.98
C VAL A 223 -19.18 12.18 -7.48
N VAL A 224 -17.97 12.60 -7.09
CA VAL A 224 -17.61 12.93 -5.70
C VAL A 224 -18.48 14.08 -5.18
N SER A 225 -18.67 15.15 -5.96
CA SER A 225 -19.51 16.28 -5.57
C SER A 225 -20.98 15.89 -5.40
N MET A 226 -21.51 15.10 -6.32
CA MET A 226 -22.87 14.55 -6.22
C MET A 226 -23.03 13.71 -4.95
N LYS A 227 -22.08 12.83 -4.66
CA LYS A 227 -22.07 11.99 -3.46
C LYS A 227 -22.01 12.83 -2.18
N ALA A 228 -21.14 13.84 -2.15
CA ALA A 228 -21.00 14.75 -1.02
C ALA A 228 -22.29 15.55 -0.73
N MET A 229 -23.05 15.91 -1.78
CA MET A 229 -24.36 16.56 -1.66
C MET A 229 -25.51 15.58 -1.33
N GLY A 230 -25.23 14.29 -1.14
CA GLY A 230 -26.26 13.29 -0.83
C GLY A 230 -27.12 12.87 -2.03
N VAL A 231 -26.70 13.20 -3.26
CA VAL A 231 -27.41 12.76 -4.47
C VAL A 231 -27.28 11.25 -4.59
N THR A 232 -28.41 10.54 -4.51
CA THR A 232 -28.48 9.09 -4.75
C THR A 232 -28.86 8.79 -6.20
N GLY A 233 -28.57 7.58 -6.69
CA GLY A 233 -29.03 7.16 -8.02
C GLY A 233 -30.55 7.25 -8.20
N ALA A 234 -31.32 6.91 -7.16
CA ALA A 234 -32.78 7.03 -7.16
C ALA A 234 -33.26 8.49 -7.24
N TYR A 235 -32.60 9.39 -6.50
CA TYR A 235 -32.87 10.82 -6.57
C TYR A 235 -32.57 11.37 -7.97
N ALA A 236 -31.38 11.05 -8.51
CA ALA A 236 -30.98 11.49 -9.84
C ALA A 236 -31.96 11.00 -10.93
N GLN A 237 -32.42 9.75 -10.83
CA GLN A 237 -33.41 9.20 -11.74
C GLN A 237 -34.77 9.91 -11.63
N ALA A 238 -35.23 10.21 -10.42
CA ALA A 238 -36.48 10.95 -10.20
C ALA A 238 -36.42 12.36 -10.80
N MET A 239 -35.30 13.07 -10.62
CA MET A 239 -35.08 14.39 -11.18
C MET A 239 -35.06 14.38 -12.71
N ASN A 240 -34.36 13.43 -13.32
CA ASN A 240 -34.32 13.31 -14.80
C ASN A 240 -35.70 12.96 -15.38
N ARG A 241 -36.50 12.12 -14.70
CA ARG A 241 -37.89 11.85 -15.11
C ARG A 241 -38.76 13.10 -15.01
N ALA A 242 -38.63 13.89 -13.95
CA ALA A 242 -39.38 15.12 -13.78
C ALA A 242 -39.01 16.16 -14.85
N ALA A 243 -37.71 16.34 -15.12
CA ALA A 243 -37.22 17.25 -16.16
C ALA A 243 -37.71 16.85 -17.56
N GLY A 244 -37.68 15.55 -17.91
CA GLY A 244 -38.19 15.04 -19.20
C GLY A 244 -39.71 15.10 -19.34
N GLY A 245 -40.45 15.19 -18.22
CA GLY A 245 -41.91 15.32 -18.21
C GLY A 245 -42.42 16.76 -18.40
N ILE A 246 -41.57 17.77 -18.20
CA ILE A 246 -41.91 19.20 -18.36
C ILE A 246 -41.80 19.65 -19.83
N SER A 247 -41.15 18.86 -20.70
CA SER A 247 -40.99 19.15 -22.14
C SER A 247 -42.13 18.62 -23.03
N LYS A 248 -43.33 18.37 -22.49
CA LYS A 248 -44.51 17.96 -23.26
C LYS A 248 -45.69 18.90 -23.04
#